data_AF-A0ABD0NMJ4-F1
#
_entry.id   AF-A0ABD0NMJ4-F1
#
_cell.length_a   1.000
_cell.length_b   1.000
_cell.length_c   1.000
_cell.angle_alpha   90.00
_cell.angle_beta   90.00
_cell.angle_gamma   90.00
#
_symmetry.space_group_name_H-M   'P 1'
#
loop_
_entity.id
_entity.type
_entity.pdbx_description
1 polymer ?
#
loop_
_entity_poly.entity_id
_entity_poly.type
_entity_poly.pdbx_seq_one_letter_code
_entity_poly.pdbx_strand_id
1 'polypeptide(L)' 'AAVLRVPILFGEVEKVEESAVTVLWDRVQEGAESCTIDHCQQRFPTYTNDVARVCRNMAERALQ' A
#
# COMPACT_ATOMS: atom_id res chain seq x y z
N ALA A 1 5.39 8.59 -23.02
CA ALA A 1 4.61 8.44 -21.77
C ALA A 1 4.61 6.97 -21.38
N ALA A 2 4.68 6.65 -20.08
CA ALA A 2 4.66 5.27 -19.56
C ALA A 2 3.50 5.10 -18.58
N VAL A 3 2.98 3.87 -18.45
CA VAL A 3 1.90 3.52 -17.51
C VAL A 3 2.39 2.42 -16.59
N LEU A 4 2.34 2.66 -15.27
CA LEU A 4 2.62 1.67 -14.23
C LEU A 4 1.36 1.45 -13.39
N ARG A 5 0.74 0.28 -13.49
CA ARG A 5 -0.39 -0.10 -12.65
C ARG A 5 0.14 -0.70 -11.35
N VAL A 6 -0.38 -0.24 -10.21
CA VAL A 6 0.01 -0.72 -8.89
C VAL A 6 -1.20 -1.27 -8.12
N PRO A 7 -1.02 -2.31 -7.28
CA PRO A 7 -2.03 -2.76 -6.33
C PRO A 7 -2.27 -1.77 -5.19
N ILE A 8 -2.95 -2.22 -4.12
CA ILE A 8 -3.11 -1.46 -2.88
C ILE A 8 -1.74 -1.12 -2.26
N LEU A 9 -1.59 0.14 -1.83
CA LEU A 9 -0.34 0.67 -1.32
C LEU A 9 -0.35 0.81 0.20
N PHE A 10 0.81 0.65 0.81
CA PHE A 10 1.06 0.99 2.21
C PHE A 10 2.48 1.54 2.38
N GLY A 11 2.74 2.20 3.50
CA GLY A 11 4.10 2.63 3.83
C GLY A 11 4.15 3.48 5.08
N GLU A 12 5.17 4.32 5.17
CA GLU A 12 5.25 5.37 6.18
C GLU A 12 4.15 6.40 5.89
N VAL A 13 3.31 6.67 6.89
CA VAL A 13 2.12 7.52 6.79
C VAL A 13 2.14 8.56 7.89
N GLU A 14 1.64 9.76 7.59
CA GLU A 14 1.45 10.81 8.60
C GLU A 14 0.20 10.53 9.44
N LYS A 15 -0.80 9.87 8.84
CA LYS A 15 -2.03 9.43 9.50
C LYS A 15 -2.37 8.00 9.08
N VAL A 16 -2.83 7.19 10.03
CA VAL A 16 -3.19 5.78 9.78
C VAL A 16 -4.27 5.62 8.70
N GLU A 17 -5.09 6.63 8.47
CA GLU A 17 -6.17 6.68 7.47
C GLU A 17 -5.66 6.82 6.02
N GLU A 18 -4.39 7.14 5.79
CA GLU A 18 -3.83 7.39 4.45
C GLU A 18 -3.70 6.13 3.59
N SER A 19 -3.65 4.95 4.20
CA SER A 19 -3.68 3.68 3.50
C SER A 19 -4.80 2.78 4.01
N ALA A 20 -5.46 2.13 3.06
CA ALA A 20 -6.46 1.09 3.34
C ALA A 20 -5.87 -0.15 4.05
N VAL A 21 -4.54 -0.23 4.20
CA VAL A 21 -3.86 -1.23 5.03
C VAL A 21 -3.61 -0.67 6.44
N THR A 22 -3.05 0.54 6.56
CA THR A 22 -2.69 1.12 7.86
C THR A 22 -3.90 1.50 8.69
N VAL A 23 -5.06 1.76 8.08
CA VAL A 23 -6.31 2.07 8.80
C VAL A 23 -6.78 0.91 9.68
N LEU A 24 -6.32 -0.32 9.39
CA LEU A 24 -6.63 -1.50 10.21
C LEU A 24 -5.85 -1.50 11.54
N TRP A 25 -4.83 -0.66 11.68
CA TRP A 25 -3.96 -0.61 12.85
C TRP A 25 -4.74 -0.42 14.15
N ASP A 26 -5.61 0.58 14.22
CA ASP A 26 -6.39 0.87 15.42
C ASP A 26 -7.29 -0.30 15.81
N ARG A 27 -7.89 -0.97 14.82
CA ARG A 27 -8.76 -2.14 15.03
C ARG A 27 -8.00 -3.37 15.51
N VAL A 28 -6.75 -3.52 15.10
CA VAL A 28 -5.87 -4.57 15.62
C VAL A 28 -5.46 -4.27 17.06
N GLN A 29 -5.22 -3.00 17.41
CA GLN A 29 -4.85 -2.58 18.76
C GLN A 29 -6.01 -2.68 19.77
N GLU A 30 -7.22 -2.32 19.36
CA GLU A 30 -8.43 -2.34 20.20
C GLU A 30 -8.96 -3.76 20.50
N GLY A 31 -8.47 -4.77 19.78
CA GLY A 31 -8.90 -6.16 19.93
C GLY A 31 -10.03 -6.55 18.98
N ALA A 32 -9.98 -7.78 18.48
CA ALA A 32 -10.80 -8.26 17.37
C ALA A 32 -12.29 -8.51 17.70
N GLU A 33 -12.73 -8.29 18.95
CA GLU A 33 -14.03 -8.76 19.43
C GLU A 33 -15.24 -7.99 18.85
N SER A 34 -15.03 -6.81 18.24
CA SER A 34 -16.12 -5.97 17.72
C SER A 34 -15.93 -5.46 16.29
N CYS A 35 -14.84 -5.81 15.61
CA CYS A 35 -14.54 -5.27 14.29
C CYS A 35 -14.81 -6.27 13.17
N THR A 36 -15.76 -5.94 12.27
CA THR A 36 -15.97 -6.71 11.03
C THR A 36 -14.90 -6.32 10.01
N ILE A 37 -14.06 -7.27 9.62
CA ILE A 37 -13.01 -7.10 8.61
C ILE A 37 -13.31 -7.99 7.40
N ASP A 38 -13.07 -7.48 6.20
CA ASP A 38 -13.22 -8.25 4.98
C ASP A 38 -12.19 -9.38 4.90
N HIS A 39 -12.68 -10.60 4.68
CA HIS A 39 -11.88 -11.81 4.50
C HIS A 39 -12.11 -12.47 3.12
N CYS A 40 -12.92 -11.86 2.26
CA CYS A 40 -13.24 -12.43 0.95
C CYS A 40 -12.37 -11.86 -0.16
N GLN A 41 -11.97 -10.58 -0.08
CA GLN A 41 -11.22 -9.96 -1.16
C GLN A 41 -9.72 -10.28 -1.08
N GLN A 42 -9.19 -10.85 -2.15
CA GLN A 42 -7.75 -11.00 -2.32
C GLN A 42 -7.10 -9.68 -2.71
N ARG A 43 -6.10 -9.26 -1.95
CA ARG A 43 -5.33 -8.02 -2.14
C ARG A 43 -3.84 -8.31 -2.08
N PHE A 44 -3.03 -7.45 -2.69
CA PHE A 44 -1.56 -7.57 -2.71
C PHE A 44 -0.91 -6.27 -2.18
N PRO A 45 -0.82 -6.09 -0.84
CA PRO A 45 -0.21 -4.91 -0.24
C PRO A 45 1.21 -4.67 -0.76
N THR A 46 1.43 -3.50 -1.34
CA THR A 46 2.71 -3.12 -1.95
C THR A 46 3.29 -1.89 -1.24
N TYR A 47 4.56 -1.96 -0.85
CA TYR A 47 5.22 -0.86 -0.16
C TYR A 47 5.54 0.29 -1.12
N THR A 48 5.25 1.53 -0.71
CA THR A 48 5.44 2.73 -1.55
C THR A 48 6.89 2.91 -2.01
N ASN A 49 7.88 2.60 -1.17
CA ASN A 49 9.30 2.70 -1.57
C ASN A 49 9.71 1.67 -2.61
N ASP A 50 9.07 0.49 -2.64
CA ASP A 50 9.33 -0.49 -3.70
C ASP A 50 8.83 0.04 -5.05
N VAL A 51 7.64 0.65 -5.07
CA VAL A 51 7.12 1.34 -6.26
C VAL A 51 8.02 2.50 -6.67
N ALA A 52 8.50 3.32 -5.71
CA ALA A 52 9.43 4.40 -5.99
C ALA A 52 10.73 3.90 -6.65
N ARG A 53 11.28 2.78 -6.16
CA ARG A 53 12.46 2.15 -6.77
C ARG A 53 12.17 1.67 -8.20
N VAL A 54 10.99 1.10 -8.46
CA VAL A 54 10.57 0.70 -9.82
C VAL A 54 10.45 1.91 -10.74
N CYS A 55 9.80 2.99 -10.29
CA CYS A 55 9.68 4.23 -11.05
C CYS A 55 11.06 4.80 -11.42
N ARG A 56 11.99 4.85 -10.46
CA ARG A 56 13.37 5.29 -10.71
C ARG A 56 14.05 4.43 -11.78
N ASN A 57 13.99 3.10 -11.63
CA ASN A 57 14.59 2.18 -12.59
C ASN A 57 13.98 2.31 -14.00
N MET A 58 12.68 2.56 -14.11
CA MET A 58 12.02 2.79 -15.39
C MET A 58 12.50 4.10 -16.04
N ALA A 59 12.64 5.17 -15.26
CA ALA A 59 13.13 6.45 -15.76
C ALA A 59 14.59 6.36 -16.21
N GLU A 60 15.46 5.71 -15.43
CA GLU A 60 16.87 5.49 -15.78
C GLU A 60 17.02 4.70 -17.08
N ARG A 61 16.21 3.64 -17.26
CA ARG A 61 16.21 2.85 -18.50
C ARG A 61 15.69 3.61 -19.71
N ALA A 62 14.85 4.63 -19.52
CA ALA A 62 14.34 5.44 -20.62
C ALA A 62 15.33 6.54 -21.06
N LEU A 63 16.33 6.85 -20.22
CA LEU A 63 17.39 7.83 -20.51
C LEU A 63 18.63 7.20 -21.16
N GLN A 64 18.74 5.87 -21.13
CA GLN A 64 19.76 5.09 -21.83
C GLN A 64 19.34 4.83 -23.28
#